data_AF-A0A934XVS5-F1
#
_entry.id   AF-A0A934XVS5-F1
#
_cell.length_a   1.000
_cell.length_b   1.000
_cell.length_c   1.000
_cell.angle_alpha   90.00
_cell.angle_beta   90.00
_cell.angle_gamma   90.00
#
_symmetry.space_group_name_H-M   'P 1'
#
loop_
_entity.id
_entity.type
_entity.pdbx_description
1 polymer ?
#
loop_
_entity_poly.entity_id
_entity_poly.type
_entity_poly.pdbx_seq_one_letter_code
_entity_poly.pdbx_strand_id
1 'polypeptide(L)'
;MPIKLGMYAYYGPKTVAGTFGIALLSRFPIENPRTYYLFSEGEQVAVIAAQITVGDRTFEVFVNHLGNGGPLIQQQQLLELMAGRTNVIALGDFNFRPDSEQYRLTTQQLADSWTLRWPAWRDDQGQQPQRKIDHIFVSAGTDVRQARFIPSPASDHPAVTATIGW
;
A
#
# COMPACT_ATOMS: atom_id res chain seq x y z
N MET A 1 7.27 16.44 14.81
CA MET A 1 6.22 17.05 15.64
C MET A 1 5.03 16.11 15.66
N PRO A 2 4.45 15.76 16.82
CA PRO A 2 3.23 14.94 16.85
C PRO A 2 2.09 15.70 16.15
N ILE A 3 1.40 15.04 15.23
CA ILE A 3 0.21 15.59 14.57
C ILE A 3 -0.91 15.68 15.62
N LYS A 4 -1.90 16.59 15.43
CA LYS A 4 -3.05 16.78 16.33
C LYS A 4 -3.78 15.49 16.75
N LEU A 5 -3.59 14.40 16.03
CA LEU A 5 -4.18 13.07 16.28
C LEU A 5 -3.33 12.16 17.18
N GLY A 6 -2.17 12.61 17.67
CA GLY A 6 -1.28 11.80 18.51
C GLY A 6 -0.56 10.68 17.76
N MET A 7 -0.45 10.79 16.43
CA MET A 7 0.20 9.81 15.56
C MET A 7 1.63 10.24 15.19
N TYR A 8 2.50 9.25 15.01
CA TYR A 8 3.76 9.41 14.29
C TYR A 8 3.47 9.60 12.80
N ALA A 9 4.31 10.39 12.15
CA ALA A 9 4.16 10.66 10.73
C ALA A 9 5.51 10.75 10.05
N TYR A 10 5.56 10.17 8.85
CA TYR A 10 6.63 10.35 7.90
C TYR A 10 6.00 10.65 6.55
N TYR A 11 6.49 11.67 5.86
CA TYR A 11 5.96 12.07 4.56
C TYR A 11 7.10 12.43 3.64
N GLY A 12 6.90 12.20 2.35
CA GLY A 12 7.89 12.47 1.32
C GLY A 12 7.36 12.07 -0.05
N PRO A 13 7.96 12.59 -1.13
CA PRO A 13 9.02 13.59 -1.15
C PRO A 13 8.50 14.98 -0.75
N LYS A 14 9.41 15.94 -0.50
CA LYS A 14 9.00 17.34 -0.35
C LYS A 14 8.28 17.75 -1.63
N THR A 15 7.08 18.30 -1.48
CA THR A 15 6.27 18.76 -2.61
C THR A 15 6.93 19.98 -3.25
N VAL A 16 7.67 19.74 -4.32
CA VAL A 16 8.08 20.74 -5.33
C VAL A 16 7.16 20.61 -6.56
N ALA A 17 7.19 21.59 -7.46
CA ALA A 17 6.40 21.52 -8.69
C ALA A 17 6.68 20.19 -9.43
N GLY A 18 5.63 19.41 -9.71
CA GLY A 18 5.73 18.10 -10.36
C GLY A 18 6.01 16.90 -9.44
N THR A 19 5.82 17.06 -8.12
CA THR A 19 5.87 15.94 -7.16
C THR A 19 4.59 15.86 -6.32
N PHE A 20 3.99 14.68 -6.25
CA PHE A 20 2.96 14.37 -5.26
C PHE A 20 3.60 13.78 -4.02
N GLY A 21 3.16 14.22 -2.84
CA GLY A 21 3.61 13.68 -1.57
C GLY A 21 2.78 12.46 -1.17
N ILE A 22 3.44 11.44 -0.65
CA ILE A 22 2.80 10.36 0.10
C ILE A 22 3.11 10.53 1.59
N ALA A 23 2.22 10.03 2.43
CA ALA A 23 2.35 10.10 3.88
C ALA A 23 2.05 8.74 4.51
N LEU A 24 2.86 8.37 5.50
CA LEU A 24 2.65 7.27 6.41
C LEU A 24 2.30 7.85 7.78
N LEU A 25 1.11 7.50 8.27
CA LEU A 25 0.67 7.80 9.62
C LEU A 25 0.62 6.51 10.44
N SER A 26 1.18 6.52 11.64
CA SER A 26 1.20 5.36 12.52
C SER A 26 0.93 5.73 13.98
N ARG A 27 0.17 4.88 14.68
CA ARG A 27 0.05 4.95 16.14
C ARG A 27 1.35 4.52 16.84
N PHE A 28 2.10 3.61 16.24
CA PHE A 28 3.37 3.10 16.75
C PHE A 28 4.55 3.89 16.14
N PRO A 29 5.72 3.92 16.80
CA PRO A 29 6.91 4.55 16.24
C PRO A 29 7.21 4.09 14.81
N ILE A 30 7.55 5.04 13.94
CA ILE A 30 8.00 4.76 12.58
C ILE A 30 9.53 4.65 12.63
N GLU A 31 10.05 3.47 12.38
CA GLU A 31 11.47 3.13 12.48
C GLU A 31 12.10 3.07 11.08
N ASN A 32 13.34 3.54 10.96
CA ASN A 32 14.12 3.52 9.71
C ASN A 32 13.39 4.03 8.45
N PRO A 33 12.59 5.12 8.50
CA PRO A 33 11.83 5.53 7.33
C PRO A 33 12.76 6.06 6.23
N ARG A 34 12.46 5.68 4.99
CA ARG A 34 13.19 6.08 3.78
C ARG A 34 12.21 6.41 2.67
N THR A 35 12.58 7.37 1.84
CA THR A 35 11.86 7.68 0.60
C THR A 35 12.70 7.22 -0.58
N TYR A 36 12.14 6.35 -1.41
CA TYR A 36 12.72 5.88 -2.66
C TYR A 36 12.01 6.55 -3.82
N TYR A 37 12.77 7.02 -4.81
CA TYR A 37 12.23 7.55 -6.05
C TYR A 37 12.22 6.45 -7.10
N LEU A 38 11.08 6.29 -7.77
CA LEU A 38 10.95 5.34 -8.88
C LEU A 38 11.25 6.04 -10.21
N PHE A 39 11.67 5.28 -11.20
CA PHE A 39 11.87 5.81 -12.54
C PHE A 39 10.53 6.35 -13.07
N SER A 40 10.55 7.59 -13.56
CA SER A 40 9.38 8.30 -14.04
C SER A 40 9.76 9.10 -15.27
N GLU A 41 9.00 8.96 -16.36
CA GLU A 41 9.16 9.81 -17.56
C GLU A 41 8.44 11.16 -17.39
N GLY A 42 7.42 11.20 -16.51
CA GLY A 42 6.63 12.39 -16.18
C GLY A 42 6.83 12.83 -14.73
N GLU A 43 5.72 13.03 -14.01
CA GLU A 43 5.77 13.40 -12.59
C GLU A 43 6.51 12.37 -11.76
N GLN A 44 7.33 12.86 -10.83
CA GLN A 44 8.22 12.02 -10.07
C GLN A 44 7.43 11.24 -9.00
N VAL A 45 7.44 9.92 -9.12
CA VAL A 45 6.83 8.98 -8.17
C VAL A 45 7.80 8.60 -7.06
N ALA A 46 7.27 8.38 -5.86
CA ALA A 46 8.04 7.92 -4.72
C ALA A 46 7.32 6.83 -3.91
N VAL A 47 8.12 6.11 -3.12
CA VAL A 47 7.69 5.08 -2.18
C VAL A 47 8.29 5.41 -0.81
N ILE A 48 7.48 5.33 0.24
CA ILE A 48 7.98 5.29 1.62
C ILE A 48 8.19 3.83 1.99
N ALA A 49 9.38 3.49 2.48
CA ALA A 49 9.61 2.23 3.19
C ALA A 49 9.95 2.54 4.64
N ALA A 50 9.34 1.83 5.58
CA ALA A 50 9.61 1.98 7.00
C ALA A 50 9.37 0.67 7.75
N GLN A 51 9.89 0.59 8.97
CA GLN A 51 9.60 -0.48 9.90
C GLN A 51 8.61 0.02 10.95
N ILE A 52 7.65 -0.82 11.30
CA ILE A 52 6.72 -0.57 12.40
C ILE A 52 6.65 -1.82 13.26
N THR A 53 7.03 -1.69 14.52
CA THR A 53 6.97 -2.78 15.51
C THR A 53 5.67 -2.69 16.32
N VAL A 54 4.90 -3.79 16.34
CA VAL A 54 3.66 -3.93 17.11
C VAL A 54 3.75 -5.19 17.97
N GLY A 55 3.89 -5.00 19.29
CA GLY A 55 4.19 -6.10 20.19
C GLY A 55 5.59 -6.66 19.92
N ASP A 56 5.67 -7.95 19.62
CA ASP A 56 6.91 -8.68 19.29
C ASP A 56 7.17 -8.81 17.79
N ARG A 57 6.32 -8.22 16.94
CA ARG A 57 6.41 -8.34 15.49
C ARG A 57 6.74 -7.01 14.83
N THR A 58 7.76 -7.04 13.97
CA THR A 58 8.13 -5.93 13.09
C THR A 58 7.57 -6.17 11.69
N PHE A 59 6.90 -5.15 11.15
CA PHE A 59 6.37 -5.12 9.80
C PHE A 59 7.21 -4.19 8.91
N GLU A 60 7.44 -4.64 7.67
CA GLU A 60 8.07 -3.86 6.61
C GLU A 60 6.96 -3.17 5.80
N VAL A 61 6.78 -1.87 6.03
CA VAL A 61 5.65 -1.10 5.51
C VAL A 61 6.09 -0.26 4.31
N PHE A 62 5.39 -0.45 3.19
CA PHE A 62 5.60 0.28 1.95
C PHE A 62 4.35 1.09 1.61
N VAL A 63 4.48 2.41 1.52
CA VAL A 63 3.40 3.30 1.03
C VAL A 63 3.80 3.81 -0.34
N ASN A 64 2.91 3.72 -1.32
CA ASN A 64 3.19 4.14 -2.69
C ASN A 64 2.01 4.89 -3.32
N HIS A 65 2.31 5.60 -4.39
CA HIS A 65 1.32 6.11 -5.33
C HIS A 65 1.96 6.04 -6.72
N LEU A 66 1.76 4.93 -7.43
CA LEU A 66 2.37 4.76 -8.75
C LEU A 66 1.79 5.75 -9.74
N GLY A 67 2.54 6.03 -10.81
CA GLY A 67 2.08 6.88 -11.89
C GLY A 67 0.80 6.32 -12.53
N ASN A 68 0.08 7.17 -13.26
CA ASN A 68 -1.17 6.79 -13.90
C ASN A 68 -1.02 5.50 -14.74
N GLY A 69 -1.97 4.57 -14.59
CA GLY A 69 -1.94 3.24 -15.20
C GLY A 69 -0.95 2.24 -14.57
N GLY A 70 -0.24 2.63 -13.50
CA GLY A 70 0.72 1.79 -12.78
C GLY A 70 1.85 1.29 -13.68
N PRO A 71 2.76 2.16 -14.18
CA PRO A 71 3.80 1.76 -15.13
C PRO A 71 4.56 0.51 -14.69
N LEU A 72 4.74 -0.45 -15.61
CA LEU A 72 5.34 -1.76 -15.29
C LEU A 72 6.72 -1.62 -14.63
N ILE A 73 7.53 -0.67 -15.12
CA ILE A 73 8.87 -0.39 -14.58
C ILE A 73 8.82 0.09 -13.11
N GLN A 74 7.85 0.92 -12.76
CA GLN A 74 7.67 1.39 -11.38
C GLN A 74 7.23 0.24 -10.48
N GLN A 75 6.31 -0.61 -10.95
CA GLN A 75 5.91 -1.78 -10.19
C GLN A 75 7.07 -2.77 -9.98
N GLN A 76 7.91 -2.99 -11.00
CA GLN A 76 9.09 -3.85 -10.88
C GLN A 76 10.08 -3.31 -9.85
N GLN A 77 10.39 -2.01 -9.90
CA GLN A 77 11.26 -1.37 -8.91
C GLN A 77 10.68 -1.43 -7.49
N LEU A 78 9.36 -1.25 -7.33
CA LEU A 78 8.69 -1.44 -6.03
C LEU A 78 8.83 -2.89 -5.53
N LEU A 79 8.62 -3.88 -6.39
CA LEU A 79 8.80 -5.30 -6.04
C LEU A 79 10.25 -5.62 -5.66
N GLU A 80 11.23 -5.05 -6.36
CA GLU A 80 12.66 -5.19 -6.01
C GLU A 80 12.97 -4.65 -4.62
N LEU A 81 12.37 -3.51 -4.21
CA LEU A 81 12.54 -2.98 -2.86
C LEU A 81 12.02 -3.93 -1.78
N MET A 82 10.99 -4.73 -2.10
CA MET A 82 10.33 -5.67 -1.18
C MET A 82 10.91 -7.09 -1.25
N ALA A 83 11.71 -7.40 -2.27
CA ALA A 83 12.23 -8.73 -2.51
C ALA A 83 13.02 -9.27 -1.30
N GLY A 84 12.74 -10.51 -0.90
CA GLY A 84 13.41 -11.18 0.23
C GLY A 84 12.97 -10.69 1.62
N ARG A 85 12.06 -9.72 1.72
CA ARG A 85 11.50 -9.26 2.99
C ARG A 85 10.35 -10.15 3.46
N THR A 86 10.15 -10.19 4.77
CA THR A 86 9.04 -10.87 5.44
C THR A 86 8.18 -9.85 6.19
N ASN A 87 6.96 -10.24 6.60
CA ASN A 87 5.99 -9.35 7.26
C ASN A 87 5.77 -8.03 6.49
N VAL A 88 5.73 -8.11 5.16
CA VAL A 88 5.53 -6.97 4.28
C VAL A 88 4.07 -6.54 4.34
N ILE A 89 3.85 -5.23 4.40
CA ILE A 89 2.57 -4.57 4.13
C ILE A 89 2.84 -3.49 3.08
N ALA A 90 2.36 -3.70 1.86
CA ALA A 90 2.46 -2.72 0.78
C ALA A 90 1.08 -2.15 0.48
N LEU A 91 0.89 -0.85 0.70
CA LEU A 91 -0.38 -0.17 0.53
C LEU A 91 -0.24 1.12 -0.29
N GLY A 92 -1.33 1.51 -0.92
CA GLY A 92 -1.40 2.76 -1.67
C GLY A 92 -2.26 2.66 -2.91
N ASP A 93 -2.22 3.72 -3.72
CA ASP A 93 -2.79 3.73 -5.05
C ASP A 93 -1.75 3.20 -6.05
N PHE A 94 -1.96 1.96 -6.49
CA PHE A 94 -1.05 1.35 -7.45
C PHE A 94 -1.40 1.71 -8.90
N ASN A 95 -2.52 2.41 -9.13
CA ASN A 95 -3.02 2.79 -10.45
C ASN A 95 -3.24 1.61 -11.43
N PHE A 96 -3.33 0.38 -10.93
CA PHE A 96 -3.62 -0.82 -11.74
C PHE A 96 -4.74 -1.67 -11.14
N ARG A 97 -5.41 -2.44 -11.99
CA ARG A 97 -6.57 -3.27 -11.63
C ARG A 97 -6.20 -4.73 -11.37
N PRO A 98 -7.06 -5.51 -10.69
CA PRO A 98 -6.87 -6.94 -10.47
C PRO A 98 -6.67 -7.81 -11.72
N ASP A 99 -7.11 -7.37 -12.89
CA ASP A 99 -6.95 -8.07 -14.17
C ASP A 99 -5.67 -7.68 -14.93
N SER A 100 -4.80 -6.86 -14.33
CA SER A 100 -3.59 -6.35 -14.99
C SER A 100 -2.37 -7.24 -14.81
N GLU A 101 -1.36 -7.04 -15.66
CA GLU A 101 -0.07 -7.72 -15.54
C GLU A 101 0.67 -7.34 -14.24
N GLN A 102 0.61 -6.08 -13.83
CA GLN A 102 1.19 -5.59 -12.59
C GLN A 102 0.60 -6.30 -11.37
N TYR A 103 -0.73 -6.48 -11.34
CA TYR A 103 -1.38 -7.25 -10.28
C TYR A 103 -0.89 -8.69 -10.26
N ARG A 104 -0.85 -9.35 -11.44
CA ARG A 104 -0.29 -10.72 -11.56
C ARG A 104 1.12 -10.80 -11.01
N LEU A 105 2.04 -9.91 -11.40
CA LEU A 105 3.43 -9.87 -10.90
C LEU A 105 3.49 -9.67 -9.39
N THR A 106 2.62 -8.82 -8.84
CA THR A 106 2.55 -8.56 -7.40
C THR A 106 2.11 -9.80 -6.64
N THR A 107 1.06 -10.47 -7.14
CA THR A 107 0.50 -11.68 -6.51
C THR A 107 1.39 -12.93 -6.61
N GLN A 108 2.50 -12.86 -7.34
CA GLN A 108 3.54 -13.90 -7.33
C GLN A 108 4.45 -13.80 -6.10
N GLN A 109 4.52 -12.64 -5.45
CA GLN A 109 5.42 -12.38 -4.32
C GLN A 109 4.66 -12.05 -3.02
N LEU A 110 3.51 -11.39 -3.16
CA LEU A 110 2.63 -10.98 -2.06
C LEU A 110 1.21 -11.53 -2.29
N ALA A 111 0.34 -11.37 -1.30
CA ALA A 111 -1.07 -11.69 -1.40
C ALA A 111 -1.91 -10.42 -1.28
N ASP A 112 -3.00 -10.30 -2.04
CA ASP A 112 -3.98 -9.21 -1.86
C ASP A 112 -4.81 -9.49 -0.61
N SER A 113 -4.80 -8.57 0.35
CA SER A 113 -5.61 -8.69 1.57
C SER A 113 -7.10 -8.87 1.27
N TRP A 114 -7.61 -8.29 0.17
CA TRP A 114 -8.99 -8.45 -0.24
C TRP A 114 -9.30 -9.91 -0.57
N THR A 115 -8.50 -10.56 -1.41
CA THR A 115 -8.76 -11.93 -1.86
C THR A 115 -8.42 -12.98 -0.80
N LEU A 116 -7.47 -12.68 0.09
CA LEU A 116 -7.25 -13.51 1.29
C LEU A 116 -8.50 -13.57 2.17
N ARG A 117 -9.18 -12.43 2.36
CA ARG A 117 -10.39 -12.39 3.19
C ARG A 117 -11.66 -12.80 2.44
N TRP A 118 -11.76 -12.42 1.17
CA TRP A 118 -12.95 -12.59 0.33
C TRP A 118 -12.59 -13.28 -1.00
N PRO A 119 -12.33 -14.60 -1.01
CA PRO A 119 -11.86 -15.30 -2.22
C PRO A 119 -12.82 -15.22 -3.41
N ALA A 120 -14.12 -15.07 -3.14
CA ALA A 120 -15.16 -14.88 -4.15
C ALA A 120 -15.28 -13.43 -4.67
N TRP A 121 -14.33 -12.55 -4.34
CA TRP A 121 -14.31 -11.12 -4.69
C TRP A 121 -15.48 -10.28 -4.18
N ARG A 122 -16.28 -10.83 -3.27
CA ARG A 122 -17.46 -10.19 -2.70
C ARG A 122 -17.38 -10.25 -1.17
N ASP A 123 -17.53 -9.12 -0.51
CA ASP A 123 -17.61 -9.08 0.95
C ASP A 123 -19.04 -9.37 1.46
N ASP A 124 -19.17 -9.46 2.79
CA ASP A 124 -20.44 -9.68 3.48
C ASP A 124 -21.43 -8.49 3.37
N GLN A 125 -21.04 -7.38 2.74
CA GLN A 125 -21.88 -6.22 2.42
C GLN A 125 -22.21 -6.12 0.93
N GLY A 126 -21.77 -7.09 0.13
CA GLY A 126 -22.00 -7.14 -1.31
C GLY A 126 -21.07 -6.26 -2.14
N GLN A 127 -20.04 -5.64 -1.55
CA GLN A 127 -19.03 -4.88 -2.27
C GLN A 127 -18.18 -5.81 -3.14
N GLN A 128 -17.95 -5.38 -4.38
CA GLN A 128 -17.16 -6.12 -5.38
C GLN A 128 -16.17 -5.18 -6.07
N PRO A 129 -15.07 -4.82 -5.40
CA PRO A 129 -14.12 -3.82 -5.89
C PRO A 129 -13.16 -4.42 -6.94
N GLN A 130 -13.68 -5.16 -7.91
CA GLN A 130 -12.92 -5.82 -8.98
C GLN A 130 -12.22 -4.84 -9.93
N ARG A 131 -12.53 -3.54 -9.81
CA ARG A 131 -11.91 -2.46 -10.59
C ARG A 131 -11.09 -1.50 -9.72
N LYS A 132 -10.84 -1.83 -8.43
CA LYS A 132 -10.03 -1.00 -7.53
C LYS A 132 -8.62 -0.85 -8.07
N ILE A 133 -8.04 0.32 -7.81
CA ILE A 133 -6.64 0.64 -8.09
C ILE A 133 -5.82 0.84 -6.81
N ASP A 134 -6.52 1.11 -5.71
CA ASP A 134 -5.98 1.05 -4.36
C ASP A 134 -5.94 -0.39 -3.85
N HIS A 135 -4.79 -0.80 -3.34
CA HIS A 135 -4.58 -2.16 -2.83
C HIS A 135 -3.85 -2.13 -1.48
N ILE A 136 -4.06 -3.20 -0.71
CA ILE A 136 -3.21 -3.55 0.43
C ILE A 136 -2.72 -4.98 0.17
N PHE A 137 -1.48 -5.10 -0.26
CA PHE A 137 -0.79 -6.37 -0.39
C PHE A 137 -0.01 -6.69 0.88
N VAL A 138 0.05 -7.96 1.23
CA VAL A 138 0.72 -8.46 2.44
C VAL A 138 1.59 -9.67 2.11
N SER A 139 2.56 -10.01 2.97
CA SER A 139 3.26 -11.29 2.84
C SER A 139 2.28 -12.46 2.78
N ALA A 140 2.58 -13.46 1.93
CA ALA A 140 1.77 -14.67 1.85
C ALA A 140 1.66 -15.36 3.23
N GLY A 141 0.47 -15.86 3.56
CA GLY A 141 0.18 -16.50 4.85
C GLY A 141 -0.19 -15.54 5.99
N THR A 142 -0.26 -14.23 5.74
CA THR A 142 -0.79 -13.26 6.72
C THR A 142 -2.25 -13.58 7.04
N ASP A 143 -2.62 -13.63 8.33
CA ASP A 143 -4.00 -13.78 8.78
C ASP A 143 -4.76 -12.46 8.55
N VAL A 144 -5.54 -12.37 7.46
CA VAL A 144 -6.39 -11.22 7.18
C VAL A 144 -7.80 -11.46 7.73
N ARG A 145 -8.08 -10.87 8.89
CA ARG A 145 -9.35 -11.03 9.62
C ARG A 145 -10.49 -10.23 9.00
N GLN A 146 -10.17 -9.11 8.38
CA GLN A 146 -11.14 -8.25 7.69
C GLN A 146 -10.45 -7.47 6.57
N ALA A 147 -11.17 -7.24 5.46
CA ALA A 147 -10.83 -6.28 4.43
C ALA A 147 -12.10 -5.49 4.06
N ARG A 148 -12.01 -4.18 3.89
CA ARG A 148 -13.14 -3.31 3.52
C ARG A 148 -12.76 -2.35 2.41
N PHE A 149 -13.75 -2.02 1.60
CA PHE A 149 -13.71 -1.01 0.55
C PHE A 149 -14.81 0.01 0.84
N ILE A 150 -14.44 1.22 1.25
CA ILE A 150 -15.35 2.16 1.92
C ILE A 150 -15.44 3.45 1.09
N PRO A 151 -16.48 3.60 0.24
CA PRO A 151 -16.75 4.85 -0.46
C PRO A 151 -17.08 5.98 0.51
N SER A 152 -16.64 7.20 0.20
CA SER A 152 -16.90 8.40 1.00
C SER A 152 -16.86 9.64 0.11
N PRO A 153 -17.65 10.69 0.39
CA PRO A 153 -17.55 11.96 -0.34
C PRO A 153 -16.27 12.75 -0.02
N ALA A 154 -15.47 12.32 0.95
CA ALA A 154 -14.23 13.00 1.34
C ALA A 154 -13.08 12.83 0.32
N SER A 155 -13.23 11.91 -0.63
CA SER A 155 -12.24 11.56 -1.65
C SER A 155 -12.95 10.99 -2.87
N ASP A 156 -12.36 11.12 -4.04
CA ASP A 156 -12.78 10.40 -5.25
C ASP A 156 -12.38 8.91 -5.21
N HIS A 157 -11.40 8.57 -4.37
CA HIS A 157 -11.02 7.20 -4.07
C HIS A 157 -11.70 6.67 -2.81
N PRO A 158 -12.31 5.46 -2.85
CA PRO A 158 -12.74 4.76 -1.65
C PRO A 158 -11.56 4.37 -0.76
N ALA A 159 -11.76 4.38 0.56
CA ALA A 159 -10.73 3.91 1.49
C ALA A 159 -10.67 2.38 1.47
N VAL A 160 -9.45 1.83 1.36
CA VAL A 160 -9.17 0.40 1.52
C VAL A 160 -8.64 0.17 2.92
N THR A 161 -9.22 -0.78 3.65
CA THR A 161 -8.74 -1.15 4.99
C THR A 161 -8.56 -2.65 5.11
N ALA A 162 -7.60 -3.05 5.95
CA ALA A 162 -7.38 -4.44 6.31
C ALA A 162 -7.11 -4.53 7.82
N THR A 163 -7.65 -5.57 8.46
CA THR A 163 -7.31 -5.97 9.83
C THR A 163 -6.52 -7.26 9.75
N ILE A 164 -5.28 -7.24 10.24
CA ILE A 164 -4.39 -8.39 10.23
C ILE A 164 -4.21 -8.97 11.63
N GLY A 165 -3.95 -10.27 11.67
CA GLY A 165 -3.68 -11.05 12.86
C GLY A 165 -2.30 -11.69 12.83
N TRP A 166 -1.78 -11.95 14.03
CA TRP A 166 -0.60 -12.77 14.26
C TRP A 166 -0.64 -13.41 15.64
#